data_AF-A0A3C0ZBV2-F1
#
_entry.id   AF-A0A3C0ZBV2-F1
#
_cell.length_a   1.000
_cell.length_b   1.000
_cell.length_c   1.000
_cell.angle_alpha   90.00
_cell.angle_beta   90.00
_cell.angle_gamma   90.00
#
_symmetry.space_group_name_H-M   'P 1'
#
loop_
_entity.id
_entity.type
_entity.pdbx_description
1 polymer ?
#
loop_
_entity_poly.entity_id
_entity_poly.type
_entity_poly.pdbx_seq_one_letter_code
_entity_poly.pdbx_strand_id
1 'polypeptide(L)'
;MGMKGIVLGLALATLSAKQVSAQQMEKMWDGQGGKNSISQNRGKLFRDGKYAMFIHWGIYSQLANTWKGKTFYGIGEWLMNKSMANIPVADYMAAAASFHPDHFDAKAIVQLAKDAGMRYIVITSKHHDGFSMFHSKVNSFNIVEATDFKRDPMIELAKACKEAGIGFGFYYSQNQDWTYPGGNGGPKVDAAGHSKTFDDYFWEKCYPEVNQITTQYGPIELVWFDTPGGMDKKYAQKLVELVHKNQPGAYVSGRVGHGLGDYSTLGDMEVPRQNVPGLWEAVDVTNDSWGYAWYDNNWKSAREILSRTLSTISRGGTYMLNVGPKPDGTIPEPASLALRGPFSWSRKYPAAVYGAQASPWGHALPWGDATVQGRKISLLVYHWPTNGKLFVPGLTKGITSINLLNADGKKKLKYTTDGKWLEINIPSIAPDPLVSVIEVVMQGTPVIDKRLGVDPAMETILPVDFAEVEGCHKTGKSWMEKFGEWKHVVQVGQWTGQSKLTYAIDIVKPGYYQVALNYTGQGRVGWKLENSAGAIGQNQHAAASASNWYP
;
A
#
# COMPACT_ATOMS: atom_id res chain seq x y z
N MET A 1 -36.75 -8.10 -61.60
CA MET A 1 -35.56 -7.35 -62.05
C MET A 1 -34.77 -6.96 -60.82
N GLY A 2 -33.62 -7.60 -60.61
CA GLY A 2 -32.81 -7.39 -59.41
C GLY A 2 -31.87 -6.20 -59.55
N MET A 3 -31.80 -5.37 -58.52
CA MET A 3 -30.70 -4.44 -58.30
C MET A 3 -29.87 -4.96 -57.13
N LYS A 4 -28.68 -5.50 -57.45
CA LYS A 4 -27.62 -5.76 -56.48
C LYS A 4 -26.84 -4.47 -56.29
N GLY A 5 -26.96 -3.84 -55.12
CA GLY A 5 -26.06 -2.77 -54.68
C GLY A 5 -24.76 -3.37 -54.16
N ILE A 6 -23.64 -2.98 -54.78
CA ILE A 6 -22.29 -3.27 -54.31
C ILE A 6 -21.94 -2.22 -53.24
N VAL A 7 -21.84 -2.64 -51.98
CA VAL A 7 -21.26 -1.82 -50.91
C VAL A 7 -19.79 -2.21 -50.77
N LEU A 8 -18.90 -1.31 -51.20
CA LEU A 8 -17.46 -1.42 -51.01
C LEU A 8 -17.13 -1.00 -49.57
N GLY A 9 -16.91 -1.98 -48.68
CA GLY A 9 -16.47 -1.72 -47.31
C GLY A 9 -14.96 -1.45 -47.27
N LEU A 10 -14.56 -0.18 -47.08
CA LEU A 10 -13.21 0.18 -46.67
C LEU A 10 -12.99 -0.30 -45.22
N ALA A 11 -12.19 -1.34 -45.03
CA ALA A 11 -11.69 -1.71 -43.71
C ALA A 11 -10.55 -0.77 -43.32
N LEU A 12 -10.86 0.31 -42.60
CA LEU A 12 -9.88 1.06 -41.83
C LEU A 12 -9.47 0.21 -40.61
N ALA A 13 -8.30 -0.43 -40.69
CA ALA A 13 -7.65 -1.04 -39.55
C ALA A 13 -7.21 0.06 -38.58
N THR A 14 -8.04 0.33 -37.57
CA THR A 14 -7.66 1.15 -36.42
C THR A 14 -6.75 0.31 -35.52
N LEU A 15 -5.46 0.59 -35.54
CA LEU A 15 -4.51 0.14 -34.51
C LEU A 15 -4.88 0.87 -33.21
N SER A 16 -5.79 0.27 -32.44
CA SER A 16 -6.06 0.69 -31.07
C SER A 16 -4.85 0.35 -30.20
N ALA A 17 -4.23 1.38 -29.61
CA ALA A 17 -3.30 1.18 -28.51
C ALA A 17 -4.05 0.46 -27.39
N LYS A 18 -3.68 -0.81 -27.12
CA LYS A 18 -4.29 -1.60 -26.04
C LYS A 18 -4.03 -0.89 -24.70
N GLN A 19 -5.08 -0.29 -24.16
CA GLN A 19 -5.09 0.22 -22.80
C GLN A 19 -5.05 -1.00 -21.87
N VAL A 20 -3.93 -1.18 -21.19
CA VAL A 20 -3.69 -2.29 -20.26
C VAL A 20 -4.62 -2.09 -19.05
N SER A 21 -5.45 -3.08 -18.72
CA SER A 21 -6.39 -2.97 -17.59
C SER A 21 -5.64 -2.98 -16.25
N ALA A 22 -6.25 -2.45 -15.18
CA ALA A 22 -5.68 -2.50 -13.82
C ALA A 22 -5.26 -3.93 -13.42
N GLN A 23 -6.06 -4.94 -13.78
CA GLN A 23 -5.77 -6.37 -13.58
C GLN A 23 -4.56 -6.88 -14.36
N GLN A 24 -4.21 -6.27 -15.50
CA GLN A 24 -3.00 -6.59 -16.24
C GLN A 24 -1.77 -5.87 -15.67
N MET A 25 -1.94 -4.72 -15.01
CA MET A 25 -0.86 -4.05 -14.28
C MET A 25 -0.46 -4.79 -12.99
N GLU A 26 -1.42 -5.32 -12.24
CA GLU A 26 -1.15 -6.16 -11.05
C GLU A 26 -0.22 -7.33 -11.39
N LYS A 27 -0.45 -8.00 -12.53
CA LYS A 27 0.41 -9.11 -13.02
C LYS A 27 1.84 -8.69 -13.38
N MET A 28 2.09 -7.40 -13.61
CA MET A 28 3.42 -6.87 -13.90
C MET A 28 4.17 -6.41 -12.64
N TRP A 29 3.48 -6.31 -11.50
CA TRP A 29 4.04 -5.93 -10.20
C TRP A 29 4.64 -7.12 -9.43
N ASP A 30 4.40 -8.35 -9.90
CA ASP A 30 4.95 -9.60 -9.36
C ASP A 30 6.45 -9.74 -9.67
N GLY A 31 7.27 -8.98 -8.94
CA GLY A 31 8.69 -9.29 -8.80
C GLY A 31 8.87 -10.51 -7.91
N GLN A 32 9.42 -11.60 -8.44
CA GLN A 32 10.06 -12.60 -7.59
C GLN A 32 11.37 -11.97 -7.10
N GLY A 33 11.38 -11.44 -5.88
CA GLY A 33 12.58 -10.90 -5.24
C GLY A 33 13.76 -11.83 -5.49
N GLY A 34 14.74 -11.37 -6.27
CA GLY A 34 15.83 -12.20 -6.77
C GLY A 34 16.63 -12.79 -5.61
N LYS A 35 16.91 -14.09 -5.68
CA LYS A 35 17.88 -14.82 -4.83
C LYS A 35 19.33 -14.39 -5.12
N ASN A 36 19.62 -13.09 -5.16
CA ASN A 36 20.99 -12.61 -5.24
C ASN A 36 21.46 -12.26 -3.83
N SER A 37 22.66 -12.72 -3.46
CA SER A 37 23.27 -12.50 -2.15
C SER A 37 23.41 -11.00 -1.86
N ILE A 38 22.43 -10.43 -1.16
CA ILE A 38 22.41 -9.02 -0.81
C ILE A 38 23.40 -8.81 0.34
N SER A 39 24.34 -7.88 0.18
CA SER A 39 25.26 -7.49 1.26
C SER A 39 24.45 -7.12 2.51
N GLN A 40 24.94 -7.46 3.71
CA GLN A 40 24.16 -7.29 4.94
C GLN A 40 23.66 -5.84 5.18
N ASN A 41 24.27 -4.85 4.51
CA ASN A 41 23.99 -3.42 4.68
C ASN A 41 23.01 -2.80 3.66
N ARG A 42 22.73 -3.44 2.51
CA ARG A 42 21.81 -2.87 1.50
C ARG A 42 20.38 -2.85 2.05
N GLY A 43 19.71 -1.70 1.91
CA GLY A 43 18.30 -1.55 2.24
C GLY A 43 17.96 -1.76 3.72
N LYS A 44 18.87 -1.40 4.62
CA LYS A 44 18.69 -1.60 6.06
C LYS A 44 17.50 -0.80 6.59
N LEU A 45 17.30 0.44 6.13
CA LEU A 45 16.17 1.27 6.57
C LEU A 45 14.85 0.75 6.00
N PHE A 46 14.86 0.20 4.78
CA PHE A 46 13.72 -0.53 4.24
C PHE A 46 13.38 -1.78 5.08
N ARG A 47 14.34 -2.69 5.27
CA ARG A 47 14.14 -4.01 5.89
C ARG A 47 13.81 -3.93 7.38
N ASP A 48 14.58 -3.14 8.12
CA ASP A 48 14.49 -3.08 9.58
C ASP A 48 13.63 -1.90 10.03
N GLY A 49 13.46 -0.88 9.18
CA GLY A 49 12.75 0.33 9.54
C GLY A 49 11.23 0.19 9.50
N LYS A 50 10.70 -0.66 8.63
CA LYS A 50 9.30 -1.13 8.57
C LYS A 50 8.21 -0.07 8.36
N TYR A 51 8.51 1.21 8.51
CA TYR A 51 7.58 2.32 8.35
C TYR A 51 8.23 3.52 7.66
N ALA A 52 7.57 4.07 6.65
CA ALA A 52 8.11 5.10 5.77
C ALA A 52 7.07 6.15 5.36
N MET A 53 7.55 7.30 4.91
CA MET A 53 6.74 8.37 4.33
C MET A 53 6.77 8.29 2.81
N PHE A 54 5.61 8.38 2.19
CA PHE A 54 5.47 8.73 0.78
C PHE A 54 5.01 10.19 0.67
N ILE A 55 5.42 10.90 -0.38
CA ILE A 55 4.96 12.26 -0.66
C ILE A 55 4.60 12.37 -2.13
N HIS A 56 3.34 12.71 -2.41
CA HIS A 56 2.86 13.10 -3.74
C HIS A 56 2.65 14.61 -3.79
N TRP A 57 3.58 15.29 -4.46
CA TRP A 57 3.57 16.73 -4.58
C TRP A 57 4.00 17.19 -5.98
N GLY A 58 3.28 18.17 -6.53
CA GLY A 58 3.50 18.72 -7.86
C GLY A 58 2.45 19.76 -8.21
N ILE A 59 2.37 20.15 -9.50
CA ILE A 59 1.41 21.14 -9.98
C ILE A 59 -0.04 20.73 -9.69
N TYR A 60 -0.33 19.43 -9.68
CA TYR A 60 -1.65 18.93 -9.29
C TYR A 60 -2.08 19.36 -7.88
N SER A 61 -1.14 19.60 -6.95
CA SER A 61 -1.46 20.17 -5.63
C SER A 61 -1.97 21.62 -5.75
N GLN A 62 -1.41 22.42 -6.66
CA GLN A 62 -1.89 23.79 -6.96
C GLN A 62 -3.31 23.79 -7.51
N LEU A 63 -3.61 22.86 -8.40
CA LEU A 63 -4.94 22.74 -9.00
C LEU A 63 -5.96 22.16 -8.01
N ALA A 64 -5.51 21.32 -7.06
CA ALA A 64 -6.31 20.73 -6.00
C ALA A 64 -7.62 20.10 -6.52
N ASN A 65 -7.59 19.39 -7.65
CA ASN A 65 -8.77 18.84 -8.33
C ASN A 65 -9.82 19.85 -8.81
N THR A 66 -9.41 21.10 -9.04
CA THR A 66 -10.26 22.12 -9.65
C THR A 66 -9.70 22.58 -10.99
N TRP A 67 -10.55 22.62 -12.00
CA TRP A 67 -10.20 23.11 -13.33
C TRP A 67 -11.34 23.95 -13.90
N LYS A 68 -11.03 25.18 -14.33
CA LYS A 68 -12.01 26.15 -14.89
C LYS A 68 -13.27 26.31 -14.02
N GLY A 69 -13.07 26.44 -12.70
CA GLY A 69 -14.14 26.63 -11.71
C GLY A 69 -14.95 25.38 -11.36
N LYS A 70 -14.62 24.22 -11.95
CA LYS A 70 -15.28 22.93 -11.66
C LYS A 70 -14.37 22.02 -10.84
N THR A 71 -14.93 21.41 -9.81
CA THR A 71 -14.26 20.34 -9.05
C THR A 71 -14.45 18.99 -9.75
N PHE A 72 -13.36 18.22 -9.85
CA PHE A 72 -13.34 16.87 -10.39
C PHE A 72 -13.00 15.91 -9.26
N TYR A 73 -13.97 15.09 -8.86
CA TYR A 73 -13.78 14.11 -7.80
C TYR A 73 -13.03 12.89 -8.33
N GLY A 74 -12.03 12.43 -7.58
CA GLY A 74 -11.16 11.32 -7.98
C GLY A 74 -9.75 11.52 -7.46
N ILE A 75 -8.79 10.90 -8.16
CA ILE A 75 -7.38 10.96 -7.83
C ILE A 75 -6.77 12.31 -8.27
N GLY A 76 -6.22 13.05 -7.29
CA GLY A 76 -5.64 14.40 -7.42
C GLY A 76 -4.67 14.58 -8.60
N GLU A 77 -3.64 13.76 -8.57
CA GLU A 77 -2.51 13.79 -9.49
C GLU A 77 -2.84 13.25 -10.90
N TRP A 78 -4.07 12.76 -11.10
CA TRP A 78 -4.61 12.33 -12.39
C TRP A 78 -5.53 13.38 -13.03
N LEU A 79 -5.69 14.58 -12.46
CA LEU A 79 -6.60 15.61 -12.96
C LEU A 79 -6.44 15.91 -14.45
N MET A 80 -5.20 15.93 -14.96
CA MET A 80 -4.89 16.16 -16.38
C MET A 80 -5.47 15.08 -17.31
N ASN A 81 -5.56 13.84 -16.82
CA ASN A 81 -5.88 12.67 -17.61
C ASN A 81 -7.25 12.77 -18.29
N LYS A 82 -7.39 12.12 -19.45
CA LYS A 82 -8.64 12.02 -20.22
C LYS A 82 -9.83 11.48 -19.43
N SER A 83 -9.57 10.67 -18.41
CA SER A 83 -10.61 10.11 -17.53
C SER A 83 -11.07 11.05 -16.42
N MET A 84 -10.39 12.19 -16.23
CA MET A 84 -10.70 13.23 -15.24
C MET A 84 -11.13 14.53 -15.94
N ALA A 85 -10.30 15.58 -15.90
CA ALA A 85 -10.64 16.87 -16.50
C ALA A 85 -10.20 17.00 -17.97
N ASN A 86 -9.44 16.03 -18.50
CA ASN A 86 -8.93 16.03 -19.87
C ASN A 86 -8.27 17.37 -20.24
N ILE A 87 -7.37 17.84 -19.38
CA ILE A 87 -6.76 19.17 -19.51
C ILE A 87 -5.79 19.15 -20.70
N PRO A 88 -5.91 20.07 -21.66
CA PRO A 88 -4.94 20.18 -22.75
C PRO A 88 -3.51 20.35 -22.22
N VAL A 89 -2.54 19.72 -22.88
CA VAL A 89 -1.13 19.74 -22.46
C VAL A 89 -0.61 21.16 -22.21
N ALA A 90 -0.83 22.07 -23.16
CA ALA A 90 -0.38 23.46 -23.03
C ALA A 90 -1.04 24.19 -21.85
N ASP A 91 -2.35 23.98 -21.65
CA ASP A 91 -3.10 24.56 -20.53
C ASP A 91 -2.58 24.05 -19.17
N TYR A 92 -2.27 22.76 -19.07
CA TYR A 92 -1.73 22.17 -17.83
C TYR A 92 -0.32 22.68 -17.55
N MET A 93 0.54 22.72 -18.57
CA MET A 93 1.91 23.22 -18.40
C MET A 93 1.93 24.69 -17.98
N ALA A 94 1.01 25.51 -18.48
CA ALA A 94 0.87 26.91 -18.08
C ALA A 94 0.52 27.07 -16.58
N ALA A 95 -0.10 26.07 -15.95
CA ALA A 95 -0.41 26.12 -14.52
C ALA A 95 0.83 26.11 -13.62
N ALA A 96 2.00 25.67 -14.12
CA ALA A 96 3.26 25.74 -13.39
C ALA A 96 3.59 27.17 -12.91
N ALA A 97 3.27 28.18 -13.72
CA ALA A 97 3.51 29.58 -13.39
C ALA A 97 2.76 30.05 -12.15
N SER A 98 1.71 29.33 -11.71
CA SER A 98 0.93 29.63 -10.52
C SER A 98 1.29 28.77 -9.30
N PHE A 99 2.24 27.84 -9.46
CA PHE A 99 2.67 26.97 -8.37
C PHE A 99 3.75 27.67 -7.52
N HIS A 100 3.35 28.11 -6.33
CA HIS A 100 4.20 28.90 -5.43
C HIS A 100 4.24 28.28 -4.02
N PRO A 101 5.21 27.40 -3.76
CA PRO A 101 5.32 26.71 -2.48
C PRO A 101 6.14 27.50 -1.46
N ASP A 102 5.66 28.71 -1.14
CA ASP A 102 6.39 29.70 -0.34
C ASP A 102 6.63 29.28 1.12
N HIS A 103 5.86 28.30 1.62
CA HIS A 103 6.00 27.74 2.96
C HIS A 103 6.65 26.34 2.96
N PHE A 104 7.25 25.91 1.85
CA PHE A 104 8.00 24.65 1.81
C PHE A 104 9.23 24.71 2.73
N ASP A 105 9.28 23.76 3.66
CA ASP A 105 10.39 23.52 4.57
C ASP A 105 10.74 22.02 4.62
N ALA A 106 11.86 21.67 4.00
CA ALA A 106 12.39 20.31 4.00
C ALA A 106 12.67 19.78 5.42
N LYS A 107 13.14 20.63 6.34
CA LYS A 107 13.41 20.22 7.73
C LYS A 107 12.13 19.95 8.48
N ALA A 108 11.06 20.73 8.25
CA ALA A 108 9.76 20.47 8.85
C ALA A 108 9.17 19.12 8.41
N ILE A 109 9.28 18.79 7.11
CA ILE A 109 8.83 17.49 6.57
C ILE A 109 9.64 16.33 7.18
N VAL A 110 10.96 16.45 7.20
CA VAL A 110 11.84 15.42 7.77
C VAL A 110 11.62 15.26 9.28
N GLN A 111 11.40 16.37 9.99
CA GLN A 111 11.06 16.33 11.41
C GLN A 111 9.72 15.64 11.64
N LEU A 112 8.71 15.90 10.81
CA LEU A 112 7.44 15.17 10.86
C LEU A 112 7.63 13.67 10.65
N ALA A 113 8.42 13.25 9.65
CA ALA A 113 8.70 11.83 9.42
C ALA A 113 9.38 11.18 10.63
N LYS A 114 10.35 11.88 11.25
CA LYS A 114 11.02 11.44 12.47
C LYS A 114 10.06 11.36 13.66
N ASP A 115 9.22 12.36 13.82
CA ASP A 115 8.14 12.44 14.81
C ASP A 115 6.98 11.46 14.54
N ALA A 116 6.93 10.84 13.36
CA ALA A 116 6.04 9.75 13.02
C ALA A 116 6.71 8.37 13.21
N GLY A 117 8.01 8.34 13.51
CA GLY A 117 8.76 7.10 13.65
C GLY A 117 9.06 6.43 12.32
N MET A 118 8.92 7.14 11.21
CA MET A 118 9.30 6.66 9.89
C MET A 118 10.84 6.63 9.76
N ARG A 119 11.34 5.86 8.80
CA ARG A 119 12.78 5.60 8.63
C ARG A 119 13.35 6.08 7.31
N TYR A 120 12.50 6.26 6.31
CA TYR A 120 12.86 6.89 5.06
C TYR A 120 11.67 7.63 4.45
N ILE A 121 11.98 8.54 3.53
CA ILE A 121 11.01 9.33 2.75
C ILE A 121 11.21 9.01 1.28
N VAL A 122 10.12 8.75 0.57
CA VAL A 122 10.07 8.68 -0.90
C VAL A 122 9.19 9.81 -1.39
N ILE A 123 9.63 10.58 -2.38
CA ILE A 123 8.87 11.71 -2.92
C ILE A 123 8.82 11.67 -4.45
N THR A 124 7.69 12.09 -5.02
CA THR A 124 7.50 12.25 -6.47
C THR A 124 8.50 13.24 -7.06
N SER A 125 9.62 12.75 -7.60
CA SER A 125 10.55 13.58 -8.38
C SER A 125 9.97 13.96 -9.74
N LYS A 126 9.15 13.07 -10.31
CA LYS A 126 8.34 13.31 -11.50
C LYS A 126 7.12 12.39 -11.47
N HIS A 127 5.91 12.94 -11.57
CA HIS A 127 4.67 12.17 -11.71
C HIS A 127 4.31 11.97 -13.20
N HIS A 128 3.14 11.39 -13.50
CA HIS A 128 2.67 11.16 -14.87
C HIS A 128 2.45 12.46 -15.67
N ASP A 129 2.21 13.58 -14.99
CA ASP A 129 2.11 14.91 -15.62
C ASP A 129 3.43 15.36 -16.27
N GLY A 130 4.54 14.68 -15.99
CA GLY A 130 5.85 14.95 -16.58
C GLY A 130 6.59 16.13 -15.98
N PHE A 131 6.05 16.78 -14.93
CA PHE A 131 6.68 17.90 -14.26
C PHE A 131 7.79 17.41 -13.33
N SER A 132 9.01 17.90 -13.53
CA SER A 132 10.13 17.56 -12.66
C SER A 132 10.15 18.45 -11.43
N MET A 133 10.06 17.84 -10.24
CA MET A 133 10.15 18.50 -8.94
C MET A 133 11.60 18.80 -8.51
N PHE A 134 12.54 18.81 -9.46
CA PHE A 134 13.95 19.11 -9.29
C PHE A 134 14.48 19.89 -10.51
N HIS A 135 15.69 20.45 -10.46
CA HIS A 135 16.25 21.19 -11.60
C HIS A 135 16.71 20.28 -12.74
N SER A 136 15.77 19.71 -13.50
CA SER A 136 16.07 18.88 -14.67
C SER A 136 16.93 19.64 -15.67
N LYS A 137 18.02 19.00 -16.15
CA LYS A 137 18.93 19.59 -17.15
C LYS A 137 18.51 19.34 -18.59
N VAL A 138 17.51 18.49 -18.81
CA VAL A 138 17.06 18.06 -20.13
C VAL A 138 15.65 18.53 -20.47
N ASN A 139 14.93 19.09 -19.51
CA ASN A 139 13.56 19.55 -19.69
C ASN A 139 13.28 20.79 -18.84
N SER A 140 12.89 21.90 -19.48
CA SER A 140 12.58 23.18 -18.81
C SER A 140 11.23 23.17 -18.08
N PHE A 141 10.38 22.17 -18.33
CA PHE A 141 9.16 21.94 -17.56
C PHE A 141 9.49 21.29 -16.20
N ASN A 142 10.10 22.10 -15.33
CA ASN A 142 10.58 21.71 -14.01
C ASN A 142 10.38 22.84 -12.99
N ILE A 143 10.44 22.51 -11.70
CA ILE A 143 10.10 23.45 -10.62
C ILE A 143 11.02 24.68 -10.55
N VAL A 144 12.28 24.57 -10.96
CA VAL A 144 13.23 25.68 -10.91
C VAL A 144 13.01 26.66 -12.06
N GLU A 145 12.77 26.15 -13.27
CA GLU A 145 12.67 27.00 -14.45
C GLU A 145 11.24 27.51 -14.69
N ALA A 146 10.24 26.66 -14.51
CA ALA A 146 8.84 26.94 -14.87
C ALA A 146 8.00 27.61 -13.76
N THR A 147 8.57 27.84 -12.57
CA THR A 147 7.86 28.47 -11.43
C THR A 147 8.72 29.58 -10.81
N ASP A 148 8.14 30.47 -10.01
CA ASP A 148 8.90 31.48 -9.27
C ASP A 148 9.54 30.95 -7.96
N PHE A 149 9.37 29.66 -7.65
CA PHE A 149 10.01 29.05 -6.48
C PHE A 149 11.55 29.07 -6.59
N LYS A 150 12.07 28.84 -7.79
CA LYS A 150 13.51 28.85 -8.17
C LYS A 150 14.44 27.99 -7.29
N ARG A 151 13.89 27.13 -6.43
CA ARG A 151 14.59 26.23 -5.52
C ARG A 151 14.37 24.78 -5.95
N ASP A 152 15.34 23.93 -5.63
CA ASP A 152 15.24 22.49 -5.85
C ASP A 152 14.84 21.81 -4.52
N PRO A 153 13.56 21.44 -4.33
CA PRO A 153 13.11 20.84 -3.08
C PRO A 153 13.67 19.43 -2.87
N MET A 154 14.09 18.72 -3.93
CA MET A 154 14.67 17.38 -3.81
C MET A 154 16.04 17.42 -3.15
N ILE A 155 16.91 18.38 -3.52
CA ILE A 155 18.23 18.52 -2.88
C ILE A 155 18.11 19.02 -1.45
N GLU A 156 17.11 19.87 -1.15
CA GLU A 156 16.83 20.32 0.21
C GLU A 156 16.35 19.16 1.11
N LEU A 157 15.44 18.32 0.63
CA LEU A 157 14.99 17.12 1.33
C LEU A 157 16.11 16.10 1.51
N ALA A 158 16.91 15.84 0.48
CA ALA A 158 18.04 14.90 0.58
C ALA A 158 19.03 15.32 1.68
N LYS A 159 19.35 16.62 1.75
CA LYS A 159 20.22 17.18 2.80
C LYS A 159 19.59 17.06 4.18
N ALA A 160 18.32 17.46 4.34
CA ALA A 160 17.61 17.38 5.62
C ALA A 160 17.48 15.92 6.12
N CYS A 161 17.18 14.97 5.24
CA CYS A 161 17.16 13.54 5.54
C CYS A 161 18.51 13.05 6.06
N LYS A 162 19.60 13.39 5.36
CA LYS A 162 20.97 13.04 5.76
C LYS A 162 21.32 13.61 7.15
N GLU A 163 21.00 14.87 7.40
CA GLU A 163 21.22 15.53 8.71
C GLU A 163 20.44 14.84 9.84
N ALA A 164 19.21 14.38 9.56
CA ALA A 164 18.34 13.79 10.57
C ALA A 164 18.55 12.28 10.79
N GLY A 165 19.32 11.61 9.93
CA GLY A 165 19.50 10.15 9.92
C GLY A 165 18.30 9.40 9.34
N ILE A 166 17.55 10.03 8.44
CA ILE A 166 16.40 9.46 7.71
C ILE A 166 16.85 9.11 6.29
N GLY A 167 16.43 7.95 5.79
CA GLY A 167 16.70 7.55 4.40
C GLY A 167 15.92 8.43 3.41
N PHE A 168 16.46 8.62 2.22
CA PHE A 168 15.82 9.42 1.18
C PHE A 168 15.72 8.63 -0.12
N GLY A 169 14.58 8.68 -0.81
CA GLY A 169 14.34 7.98 -2.05
C GLY A 169 13.47 8.79 -3.00
N PHE A 170 13.45 8.35 -4.24
CA PHE A 170 12.70 9.03 -5.30
C PHE A 170 11.63 8.13 -5.85
N TYR A 171 10.42 8.66 -5.99
CA TYR A 171 9.47 8.15 -6.97
C TYR A 171 9.75 8.76 -8.34
N TYR A 172 9.64 7.96 -9.40
CA TYR A 172 9.76 8.45 -10.77
C TYR A 172 8.81 7.70 -11.72
N SER A 173 7.94 8.43 -12.43
CA SER A 173 7.09 7.83 -13.47
C SER A 173 7.87 7.59 -14.77
N GLN A 174 8.35 6.36 -14.96
CA GLN A 174 9.26 6.01 -16.06
C GLN A 174 8.57 5.83 -17.41
N ASN A 175 7.35 5.30 -17.42
CA ASN A 175 6.62 4.99 -18.65
C ASN A 175 5.69 6.14 -19.07
N GLN A 176 5.00 6.76 -18.11
CA GLN A 176 4.05 7.82 -18.39
C GLN A 176 4.72 9.20 -18.31
N ASP A 177 4.46 10.00 -19.33
CA ASP A 177 4.80 11.41 -19.37
C ASP A 177 3.80 12.10 -20.29
N TRP A 178 2.77 12.70 -19.72
CA TRP A 178 1.63 13.23 -20.45
C TRP A 178 1.93 14.57 -21.13
N THR A 179 3.07 15.20 -20.83
CA THR A 179 3.47 16.48 -21.40
C THR A 179 4.63 16.35 -22.39
N TYR A 180 5.47 15.32 -22.29
CA TYR A 180 6.61 15.14 -23.18
C TYR A 180 6.29 14.31 -24.44
N PRO A 181 6.66 14.78 -25.66
CA PRO A 181 6.50 14.02 -26.90
C PRO A 181 7.16 12.64 -26.87
N GLY A 182 6.42 11.60 -27.27
CA GLY A 182 6.89 10.21 -27.26
C GLY A 182 6.62 9.47 -25.94
N GLY A 183 6.40 10.19 -24.83
CA GLY A 183 5.95 9.61 -23.56
C GLY A 183 4.61 8.88 -23.69
N ASN A 184 4.38 7.87 -22.85
CA ASN A 184 3.09 7.19 -22.87
C ASN A 184 2.00 8.11 -22.31
N GLY A 185 0.95 8.34 -23.10
CA GLY A 185 -0.09 9.34 -22.80
C GLY A 185 0.26 10.77 -23.20
N GLY A 186 1.49 11.04 -23.66
CA GLY A 186 1.93 12.35 -24.14
C GLY A 186 1.71 12.57 -25.65
N PRO A 187 2.09 13.77 -26.16
CA PRO A 187 2.05 14.08 -27.58
C PRO A 187 2.84 13.09 -28.45
N LYS A 188 2.46 12.94 -29.72
CA LYS A 188 3.18 12.10 -30.71
C LYS A 188 4.11 12.88 -31.61
N VAL A 189 4.06 14.21 -31.54
CA VAL A 189 4.93 15.11 -32.28
C VAL A 189 5.53 16.12 -31.32
N ASP A 190 6.74 16.58 -31.61
CA ASP A 190 7.36 17.70 -30.92
C ASP A 190 6.79 19.05 -31.40
N ALA A 191 7.26 20.15 -30.80
CA ALA A 191 6.84 21.51 -31.15
C ALA A 191 7.20 21.91 -32.59
N ALA A 192 8.18 21.24 -33.21
CA ALA A 192 8.55 21.43 -34.61
C ALA A 192 7.74 20.54 -35.58
N GLY A 193 6.87 19.68 -35.05
CA GLY A 193 6.02 18.77 -35.82
C GLY A 193 6.68 17.45 -36.18
N HIS A 194 7.88 17.13 -35.66
CA HIS A 194 8.51 15.84 -35.90
C HIS A 194 7.87 14.75 -35.06
N SER A 195 7.64 13.58 -35.67
CA SER A 195 7.16 12.40 -34.97
C SER A 195 8.14 11.96 -33.88
N LYS A 196 7.62 11.67 -32.68
CA LYS A 196 8.40 11.22 -31.53
C LYS A 196 7.87 9.89 -31.02
N THR A 197 8.79 8.98 -30.76
CA THR A 197 8.55 7.63 -30.26
C THR A 197 8.89 7.53 -28.77
N PHE A 198 8.57 6.38 -28.17
CA PHE A 198 8.98 6.12 -26.80
C PHE A 198 10.50 6.03 -26.63
N ASP A 199 11.23 5.58 -27.66
CA ASP A 199 12.71 5.50 -27.62
C ASP A 199 13.31 6.92 -27.51
N ASP A 200 12.76 7.89 -28.25
CA ASP A 200 13.14 9.30 -28.15
C ASP A 200 12.90 9.84 -26.74
N TYR A 201 11.69 9.67 -26.17
CA TYR A 201 11.41 10.06 -24.79
C TYR A 201 12.35 9.39 -23.78
N PHE A 202 12.63 8.10 -23.97
CA PHE A 202 13.46 7.34 -23.05
C PHE A 202 14.88 7.91 -23.00
N TRP A 203 15.51 8.14 -24.16
CA TRP A 203 16.89 8.60 -24.21
C TRP A 203 17.08 10.11 -24.05
N GLU A 204 16.10 10.91 -24.47
CA GLU A 204 16.19 12.37 -24.39
C GLU A 204 15.80 12.91 -23.00
N LYS A 205 14.86 12.25 -22.30
CA LYS A 205 14.36 12.73 -20.99
C LYS A 205 14.47 11.69 -19.88
N CYS A 206 13.85 10.52 -20.04
CA CYS A 206 13.69 9.56 -18.93
C CYS A 206 15.03 9.07 -18.34
N TYR A 207 15.90 8.55 -19.19
CA TYR A 207 17.19 8.01 -18.76
C TYR A 207 18.14 9.11 -18.22
N PRO A 208 18.27 10.29 -18.86
CA PRO A 208 19.05 11.39 -18.29
C PRO A 208 18.53 11.91 -16.94
N GLU A 209 17.21 12.04 -16.76
CA GLU A 209 16.61 12.46 -15.49
C GLU A 209 16.85 11.42 -14.39
N VAL A 210 16.67 10.13 -14.68
CA VAL A 210 16.99 9.06 -13.72
C VAL A 210 18.48 9.03 -13.38
N ASN A 211 19.36 9.27 -14.36
CA ASN A 211 20.79 9.40 -14.10
C ASN A 211 21.10 10.60 -13.19
N GLN A 212 20.41 11.73 -13.38
CA GLN A 212 20.58 12.92 -12.54
C GLN A 212 20.14 12.67 -11.10
N ILE A 213 18.93 12.13 -10.87
CA ILE A 213 18.43 11.87 -9.51
C ILE A 213 19.27 10.83 -8.76
N THR A 214 19.93 9.93 -9.47
CA THR A 214 20.80 8.91 -8.87
C THR A 214 22.26 9.34 -8.70
N THR A 215 22.66 10.54 -9.14
CA THR A 215 24.06 11.00 -9.03
C THR A 215 24.24 12.33 -8.29
N GLN A 216 23.22 13.18 -8.22
CA GLN A 216 23.38 14.57 -7.76
C GLN A 216 22.76 14.87 -6.38
N TYR A 217 22.07 13.90 -5.76
CA TYR A 217 21.32 14.10 -4.51
C TYR A 217 21.92 13.33 -3.31
N GLY A 218 23.15 12.84 -3.45
CA GLY A 218 23.81 12.03 -2.43
C GLY A 218 23.34 10.57 -2.41
N PRO A 219 23.62 9.82 -1.33
CA PRO A 219 23.13 8.45 -1.18
C PRO A 219 21.61 8.41 -1.06
N ILE A 220 20.96 7.51 -1.81
CA ILE A 220 19.51 7.27 -1.72
C ILE A 220 19.22 5.84 -1.27
N GLU A 221 18.11 5.65 -0.56
CA GLU A 221 17.63 4.37 -0.04
C GLU A 221 16.95 3.54 -1.13
N LEU A 222 16.20 4.18 -2.03
CA LEU A 222 15.51 3.50 -3.12
C LEU A 222 15.08 4.44 -4.26
N VAL A 223 14.81 3.83 -5.41
CA VAL A 223 14.04 4.42 -6.51
C VAL A 223 12.75 3.61 -6.69
N TRP A 224 11.63 4.30 -6.54
CA TRP A 224 10.29 3.77 -6.70
C TRP A 224 9.75 4.14 -8.08
N PHE A 225 9.87 3.22 -9.02
CA PHE A 225 9.29 3.37 -10.36
C PHE A 225 7.79 3.06 -10.33
N ASP A 226 7.00 3.59 -11.26
CA ASP A 226 5.55 3.43 -11.26
C ASP A 226 4.92 3.19 -12.63
N THR A 227 3.81 2.43 -12.63
CA THR A 227 2.97 2.12 -13.80
C THR A 227 3.80 1.71 -15.03
N PRO A 228 4.48 0.55 -15.01
CA PRO A 228 5.36 0.15 -16.11
C PRO A 228 4.60 0.03 -17.43
N GLY A 229 3.27 -0.18 -17.37
CA GLY A 229 2.38 -0.15 -18.51
C GLY A 229 2.87 -1.07 -19.63
N GLY A 230 2.88 -0.58 -20.87
CA GLY A 230 3.41 -1.32 -22.02
C GLY A 230 4.91 -1.16 -22.27
N MET A 231 5.69 -0.60 -21.34
CA MET A 231 7.13 -0.36 -21.53
C MET A 231 7.85 -1.68 -21.83
N ASP A 232 8.66 -1.70 -22.90
CA ASP A 232 9.49 -2.84 -23.25
C ASP A 232 10.53 -3.13 -22.15
N LYS A 233 10.77 -4.42 -21.86
CA LYS A 233 11.69 -4.90 -20.83
C LYS A 233 13.09 -4.30 -20.96
N LYS A 234 13.56 -4.04 -22.19
CA LYS A 234 14.90 -3.45 -22.42
C LYS A 234 15.07 -2.09 -21.71
N TYR A 235 14.03 -1.26 -21.65
CA TYR A 235 14.09 0.06 -21.03
C TYR A 235 14.09 -0.06 -19.50
N ALA A 236 13.18 -0.88 -18.95
CA ALA A 236 13.13 -1.17 -17.53
C ALA A 236 14.47 -1.73 -17.02
N GLN A 237 15.07 -2.67 -17.77
CA GLN A 237 16.38 -3.22 -17.44
C GLN A 237 17.47 -2.15 -17.43
N LYS A 238 17.49 -1.23 -18.40
CA LYS A 238 18.46 -0.13 -18.45
C LYS A 238 18.34 0.81 -17.25
N LEU A 239 17.13 1.08 -16.76
CA LEU A 239 16.91 1.88 -15.57
C LEU A 239 17.40 1.17 -14.30
N VAL A 240 17.11 -0.13 -14.15
CA VAL A 240 17.60 -0.92 -13.01
C VAL A 240 19.14 -0.97 -12.98
N GLU A 241 19.76 -1.27 -14.13
CA GLU A 241 21.22 -1.28 -14.27
C GLU A 241 21.83 0.08 -13.89
N LEU A 242 21.20 1.19 -14.31
CA LEU A 242 21.64 2.54 -14.00
C LEU A 242 21.55 2.85 -12.50
N VAL A 243 20.41 2.54 -11.86
CA VAL A 243 20.24 2.75 -10.41
C VAL A 243 21.28 1.95 -9.64
N HIS A 244 21.46 0.66 -9.92
CA HIS A 244 22.42 -0.17 -9.20
C HIS A 244 23.88 0.24 -9.44
N LYS A 245 24.20 0.74 -10.65
CA LYS A 245 25.52 1.29 -10.96
C LYS A 245 25.81 2.54 -10.14
N ASN A 246 24.87 3.48 -10.09
CA ASN A 246 25.08 4.78 -9.45
C ASN A 246 24.90 4.70 -7.93
N GLN A 247 24.02 3.82 -7.46
CA GLN A 247 23.57 3.71 -6.07
C GLN A 247 23.50 2.23 -5.65
N PRO A 248 24.64 1.54 -5.45
CA PRO A 248 24.67 0.10 -5.12
C PRO A 248 23.98 -0.26 -3.80
N GLY A 249 23.75 0.74 -2.93
CA GLY A 249 22.99 0.60 -1.69
C GLY A 249 21.47 0.75 -1.84
N ALA A 250 20.99 1.31 -2.95
CA ALA A 250 19.58 1.62 -3.15
C ALA A 250 18.79 0.40 -3.63
N TYR A 251 17.51 0.30 -3.24
CA TYR A 251 16.57 -0.64 -3.85
C TYR A 251 15.82 -0.06 -5.04
N VAL A 252 15.34 -0.93 -5.92
CA VAL A 252 14.39 -0.60 -6.98
C VAL A 252 13.07 -1.32 -6.71
N SER A 253 11.95 -0.58 -6.72
CA SER A 253 10.62 -1.15 -6.50
C SER A 253 10.21 -2.15 -7.58
N GLY A 254 9.37 -3.12 -7.22
CA GLY A 254 8.80 -4.11 -8.16
C GLY A 254 7.99 -3.49 -9.30
N ARG A 255 7.46 -2.28 -9.09
CA ARG A 255 6.73 -1.49 -10.11
C ARG A 255 7.58 -0.97 -11.26
N VAL A 256 8.90 -1.20 -11.25
CA VAL A 256 9.72 -1.07 -12.48
C VAL A 256 9.25 -2.01 -13.59
N GLY A 257 8.59 -3.13 -13.23
CA GLY A 257 8.00 -4.10 -14.15
C GLY A 257 8.94 -5.25 -14.51
N HIS A 258 8.40 -6.23 -15.25
CA HIS A 258 9.12 -7.39 -15.80
C HIS A 258 9.86 -8.25 -14.76
N GLY A 259 9.46 -8.17 -13.50
CA GLY A 259 10.11 -8.86 -12.38
C GLY A 259 11.55 -8.42 -12.12
N LEU A 260 11.93 -7.20 -12.50
CA LEU A 260 13.29 -6.68 -12.38
C LEU A 260 13.58 -5.92 -11.07
N GLY A 261 12.56 -5.65 -10.26
CA GLY A 261 12.71 -4.96 -8.98
C GLY A 261 13.36 -5.82 -7.89
N ASP A 262 13.93 -5.17 -6.88
CA ASP A 262 14.60 -5.82 -5.75
C ASP A 262 13.61 -6.33 -4.69
N TYR A 263 12.40 -5.77 -4.64
CA TYR A 263 11.32 -6.13 -3.72
C TYR A 263 9.95 -5.99 -4.41
N SER A 264 8.95 -6.73 -3.93
CA SER A 264 7.59 -6.70 -4.47
C SER A 264 6.78 -5.52 -3.91
N THR A 265 5.88 -4.96 -4.70
CA THR A 265 4.92 -3.95 -4.23
C THR A 265 3.52 -4.51 -4.39
N LEU A 266 2.72 -4.49 -3.34
CA LEU A 266 1.33 -4.94 -3.41
C LEU A 266 0.43 -3.91 -4.10
N GLY A 267 -0.87 -4.20 -4.17
CA GLY A 267 -1.87 -3.25 -4.62
C GLY A 267 -1.89 -1.98 -3.76
N ASP A 268 -2.35 -0.89 -4.35
CA ASP A 268 -2.51 0.38 -3.63
C ASP A 268 -3.44 0.19 -2.44
N MET A 269 -3.03 0.62 -1.24
CA MET A 269 -3.78 0.52 0.02
C MET A 269 -4.09 -0.92 0.47
N GLU A 270 -3.40 -1.91 -0.11
CA GLU A 270 -3.57 -3.31 0.25
C GLU A 270 -2.81 -3.66 1.54
N VAL A 271 -3.53 -4.23 2.51
CA VAL A 271 -2.94 -4.93 3.65
C VAL A 271 -3.30 -6.40 3.51
N PRO A 272 -2.34 -7.28 3.21
CA PRO A 272 -2.65 -8.67 2.91
C PRO A 272 -3.18 -9.39 4.15
N ARG A 273 -4.05 -10.38 3.94
CA ARG A 273 -4.60 -11.18 5.05
C ARG A 273 -3.66 -12.28 5.52
N GLN A 274 -2.71 -12.65 4.65
CA GLN A 274 -1.74 -13.72 4.88
C GLN A 274 -0.31 -13.17 4.86
N ASN A 275 0.62 -13.89 5.46
CA ASN A 275 2.04 -13.58 5.28
C ASN A 275 2.42 -13.66 3.80
N VAL A 276 3.13 -12.63 3.33
CA VAL A 276 3.69 -12.60 1.97
C VAL A 276 5.18 -12.87 2.07
N PRO A 277 5.72 -13.85 1.32
CA PRO A 277 7.14 -14.20 1.37
C PRO A 277 8.01 -13.14 0.70
N GLY A 278 9.28 -13.07 1.09
CA GLY A 278 10.25 -12.15 0.50
C GLY A 278 10.14 -10.72 1.03
N LEU A 279 10.87 -9.80 0.39
CA LEU A 279 10.80 -8.38 0.68
C LEU A 279 9.64 -7.77 -0.10
N TRP A 280 8.76 -7.06 0.60
CA TRP A 280 7.66 -6.36 -0.03
C TRP A 280 7.24 -5.12 0.76
N GLU A 281 6.58 -4.20 0.05
CA GLU A 281 6.07 -2.95 0.58
C GLU A 281 4.59 -2.78 0.24
N ALA A 282 3.80 -2.30 1.19
CA ALA A 282 2.47 -1.76 0.95
C ALA A 282 2.53 -0.24 0.97
N VAL A 283 1.86 0.37 0.01
CA VAL A 283 1.70 1.83 -0.09
C VAL A 283 0.27 2.21 0.27
N ASP A 284 0.08 3.31 0.96
CA ASP A 284 -1.23 3.76 1.44
C ASP A 284 -1.29 5.28 1.55
N VAL A 285 -2.48 5.82 1.81
CA VAL A 285 -2.76 7.26 1.90
C VAL A 285 -3.32 7.65 3.26
N THR A 286 -3.05 8.89 3.70
CA THR A 286 -3.62 9.42 4.96
C THR A 286 -5.11 9.74 4.90
N ASN A 287 -5.68 9.86 3.70
CA ASN A 287 -7.07 10.14 3.40
C ASN A 287 -7.53 9.21 2.26
N ASP A 288 -8.21 9.71 1.22
CA ASP A 288 -8.66 8.95 0.06
C ASP A 288 -7.93 9.38 -1.25
N SER A 289 -6.85 10.18 -1.16
CA SER A 289 -6.08 10.66 -2.31
C SER A 289 -4.56 10.63 -2.10
N TRP A 290 -3.79 10.45 -3.19
CA TRP A 290 -2.32 10.57 -3.13
C TRP A 290 -1.90 12.04 -3.16
N GLY A 291 -2.23 12.78 -4.22
CA GLY A 291 -2.05 14.22 -4.28
C GLY A 291 -3.05 14.99 -3.41
N TYR A 292 -2.76 16.26 -3.12
CA TYR A 292 -3.66 17.13 -2.37
C TYR A 292 -4.98 17.38 -3.14
N ALA A 293 -6.11 17.16 -2.46
CA ALA A 293 -7.45 17.49 -2.96
C ALA A 293 -8.18 18.31 -1.90
N TRP A 294 -8.69 19.50 -2.27
CA TRP A 294 -9.24 20.45 -1.29
C TRP A 294 -10.46 19.91 -0.52
N TYR A 295 -11.23 19.03 -1.15
CA TYR A 295 -12.49 18.50 -0.61
C TYR A 295 -12.29 17.25 0.25
N ASP A 296 -11.15 16.56 0.12
CA ASP A 296 -10.94 15.27 0.79
C ASP A 296 -10.48 15.48 2.23
N ASN A 297 -11.43 15.34 3.15
CA ASN A 297 -11.24 15.47 4.57
C ASN A 297 -11.43 14.14 5.32
N ASN A 298 -11.45 13.01 4.60
CA ASN A 298 -11.64 11.69 5.19
C ASN A 298 -10.32 11.15 5.78
N TRP A 299 -9.75 11.87 6.74
CA TRP A 299 -8.45 11.56 7.32
C TRP A 299 -8.51 10.30 8.19
N LYS A 300 -7.61 9.35 7.92
CA LYS A 300 -7.39 8.18 8.77
C LYS A 300 -6.98 8.61 10.17
N SER A 301 -7.57 7.98 11.17
CA SER A 301 -7.20 8.23 12.57
C SER A 301 -5.80 7.68 12.88
N ALA A 302 -5.16 8.21 13.94
CA ALA A 302 -3.90 7.67 14.44
C ALA A 302 -3.97 6.16 14.77
N ARG A 303 -5.13 5.69 15.28
CA ARG A 303 -5.37 4.27 15.58
C ARG A 303 -5.42 3.44 14.31
N GLU A 304 -6.12 3.92 13.29
CA GLU A 304 -6.21 3.22 12.01
C GLU A 304 -4.85 3.12 11.33
N ILE A 305 -4.10 4.22 11.25
CA ILE A 305 -2.74 4.24 10.70
C ILE A 305 -1.85 3.23 11.44
N LEU A 306 -1.90 3.23 12.77
CA LEU A 306 -1.11 2.30 13.57
C LEU A 306 -1.51 0.84 13.31
N SER A 307 -2.81 0.51 13.35
CA SER A 307 -3.29 -0.86 13.12
C SER A 307 -2.92 -1.36 11.72
N ARG A 308 -3.00 -0.51 10.69
CA ARG A 308 -2.59 -0.86 9.32
C ARG A 308 -1.09 -1.08 9.23
N THR A 309 -0.29 -0.21 9.86
CA THR A 309 1.17 -0.35 9.95
C THR A 309 1.55 -1.69 10.59
N LEU A 310 0.99 -1.97 11.77
CA LEU A 310 1.24 -3.21 12.52
C LEU A 310 0.78 -4.45 11.75
N SER A 311 -0.38 -4.38 11.08
CA SER A 311 -0.87 -5.50 10.27
C SER A 311 0.05 -5.81 9.09
N THR A 312 0.56 -4.78 8.40
CA THR A 312 1.55 -4.94 7.32
C THR A 312 2.82 -5.62 7.83
N ILE A 313 3.36 -5.17 8.97
CA ILE A 313 4.56 -5.75 9.58
C ILE A 313 4.32 -7.19 10.02
N SER A 314 3.16 -7.47 10.62
CA SER A 314 2.71 -8.81 10.98
C SER A 314 2.62 -9.75 9.77
N ARG A 315 2.51 -9.25 8.54
CA ARG A 315 2.54 -10.05 7.32
C ARG A 315 3.92 -10.10 6.64
N GLY A 316 4.92 -9.45 7.24
CA GLY A 316 6.32 -9.45 6.82
C GLY A 316 6.79 -8.21 6.05
N GLY A 317 5.87 -7.29 5.73
CA GLY A 317 6.15 -6.17 4.84
C GLY A 317 6.69 -4.92 5.53
N THR A 318 6.92 -3.91 4.71
CA THR A 318 7.15 -2.52 5.10
C THR A 318 5.95 -1.68 4.69
N TYR A 319 5.52 -0.76 5.56
CA TYR A 319 4.37 0.10 5.30
C TYR A 319 4.85 1.52 4.95
N MET A 320 4.48 2.02 3.77
CA MET A 320 4.82 3.36 3.32
C MET A 320 3.55 4.19 3.17
N LEU A 321 3.41 5.21 4.02
CA LEU A 321 2.18 6.00 4.13
C LEU A 321 2.38 7.39 3.51
N ASN A 322 1.46 7.75 2.61
CA ASN A 322 1.51 8.98 1.84
C ASN A 322 0.95 10.20 2.56
N VAL A 323 1.58 11.34 2.33
CA VAL A 323 1.01 12.67 2.52
C VAL A 323 0.98 13.43 1.19
N GLY A 324 -0.10 14.18 0.94
CA GLY A 324 -0.21 15.12 -0.17
C GLY A 324 -0.02 16.56 0.31
N PRO A 325 1.15 17.19 0.14
CA PRO A 325 1.36 18.57 0.59
C PRO A 325 0.46 19.55 -0.17
N LYS A 326 0.06 20.61 0.53
CA LYS A 326 -0.69 21.74 -0.02
C LYS A 326 0.11 22.47 -1.11
N PRO A 327 -0.55 23.32 -1.93
CA PRO A 327 0.14 24.19 -2.88
C PRO A 327 1.30 25.00 -2.28
N ASP A 328 1.11 25.50 -1.05
CA ASP A 328 2.11 26.30 -0.32
C ASP A 328 3.32 25.48 0.18
N GLY A 329 3.32 24.15 0.00
CA GLY A 329 4.40 23.26 0.42
C GLY A 329 4.29 22.71 1.83
N THR A 330 3.25 23.06 2.60
CA THR A 330 3.03 22.51 3.94
C THR A 330 2.20 21.22 3.90
N ILE A 331 2.45 20.32 4.85
CA ILE A 331 1.63 19.12 5.05
C ILE A 331 0.30 19.51 5.71
N PRO A 332 -0.87 19.01 5.23
CA PRO A 332 -2.14 19.23 5.90
C PRO A 332 -2.08 18.90 7.39
N GLU A 333 -2.59 19.81 8.22
CA GLU A 333 -2.53 19.66 9.69
C GLU A 333 -3.19 18.38 10.21
N PRO A 334 -4.37 17.95 9.71
CA PRO A 334 -4.97 16.69 10.15
C PRO A 334 -4.08 15.46 9.90
N ALA A 335 -3.43 15.38 8.74
CA ALA A 335 -2.46 14.34 8.42
C ALA A 335 -1.26 14.40 9.37
N SER A 336 -0.71 15.60 9.58
CA SER A 336 0.40 15.85 10.50
C SER A 336 0.08 15.36 11.92
N LEU A 337 -1.11 15.68 12.46
CA LEU A 337 -1.55 15.25 13.79
C LEU A 337 -1.73 13.74 13.87
N ALA A 338 -2.38 13.12 12.88
CA ALA A 338 -2.63 11.68 12.84
C ALA A 338 -1.32 10.87 12.81
N LEU A 339 -0.29 11.35 12.11
CA LEU A 339 1.01 10.69 11.98
C LEU A 339 1.85 10.67 13.27
N ARG A 340 1.68 11.63 14.18
CA ARG A 340 2.46 11.69 15.45
C ARG A 340 2.01 10.68 16.50
N GLY A 341 0.76 10.21 16.42
CA GLY A 341 0.23 9.18 17.31
C GLY A 341 1.02 7.86 17.23
N PRO A 342 1.18 7.25 16.04
CA PRO A 342 1.98 6.05 15.82
C PRO A 342 3.41 6.11 16.38
N PHE A 343 4.08 7.26 16.35
CA PHE A 343 5.44 7.37 16.92
C PHE A 343 5.49 7.34 18.43
N SER A 344 4.57 8.07 19.08
CA SER A 344 4.48 8.08 20.53
C SER A 344 4.20 6.66 21.03
N TRP A 345 3.45 5.88 20.25
CA TRP A 345 3.27 4.45 20.46
C TRP A 345 4.54 3.63 20.18
N SER A 346 5.20 3.81 19.04
CA SER A 346 6.37 3.00 18.65
C SER A 346 7.59 3.23 19.55
N ARG A 347 7.70 4.40 20.19
CA ARG A 347 8.70 4.67 21.24
C ARG A 347 8.47 3.83 22.51
N LYS A 348 7.20 3.57 22.86
CA LYS A 348 6.84 2.69 23.98
C LYS A 348 7.09 1.21 23.65
N TYR A 349 6.87 0.82 22.39
CA TYR A 349 6.94 -0.59 21.96
C TYR A 349 7.82 -0.80 20.71
N PRO A 350 9.11 -0.41 20.72
CA PRO A 350 9.94 -0.42 19.51
C PRO A 350 10.15 -1.83 18.93
N ALA A 351 10.18 -2.85 19.79
CA ALA A 351 10.35 -4.25 19.40
C ALA A 351 9.15 -4.82 18.61
N ALA A 352 7.98 -4.17 18.67
CA ALA A 352 6.82 -4.55 17.88
C ALA A 352 6.93 -4.11 16.40
N VAL A 353 7.78 -3.13 16.11
CA VAL A 353 7.90 -2.46 14.81
C VAL A 353 9.28 -2.68 14.20
N TYR A 354 10.33 -2.16 14.83
CA TYR A 354 11.64 -2.06 14.20
C TYR A 354 12.39 -3.38 14.28
N GLY A 355 12.78 -3.91 13.12
CA GLY A 355 13.39 -5.24 12.97
C GLY A 355 12.44 -6.40 13.28
N ALA A 356 11.16 -6.12 13.50
CA ALA A 356 10.16 -7.14 13.76
C ALA A 356 9.91 -7.97 12.50
N GLN A 357 9.67 -9.26 12.70
CA GLN A 357 9.37 -10.25 11.67
C GLN A 357 7.89 -10.61 11.69
N ALA A 358 7.45 -11.24 10.61
CA ALA A 358 6.07 -11.64 10.41
C ALA A 358 5.53 -12.53 11.55
N SER A 359 4.21 -12.47 11.73
CA SER A 359 3.47 -13.30 12.66
C SER A 359 3.72 -14.79 12.38
N PRO A 360 3.98 -15.61 13.41
CA PRO A 360 4.14 -17.06 13.25
C PRO A 360 2.81 -17.76 12.96
N TRP A 361 1.66 -17.12 13.22
CA TRP A 361 0.34 -17.61 12.78
C TRP A 361 0.14 -17.49 11.28
N GLY A 362 0.76 -16.50 10.65
CA GLY A 362 0.61 -16.25 9.22
C GLY A 362 -0.65 -15.46 8.82
N HIS A 363 -1.46 -15.04 9.78
CA HIS A 363 -2.74 -14.35 9.59
C HIS A 363 -3.12 -13.55 10.84
N ALA A 364 -4.21 -12.76 10.74
CA ALA A 364 -4.75 -12.00 11.86
C ALA A 364 -5.38 -12.91 12.91
N LEU A 365 -5.37 -12.48 14.17
CA LEU A 365 -6.12 -13.10 15.25
C LEU A 365 -7.39 -12.29 15.53
N PRO A 366 -8.44 -12.89 16.15
CA PRO A 366 -9.72 -12.21 16.37
C PRO A 366 -9.62 -10.86 17.09
N TRP A 367 -8.66 -10.74 18.00
CA TRP A 367 -8.41 -9.52 18.79
C TRP A 367 -7.36 -8.58 18.18
N GLY A 368 -6.66 -8.98 17.11
CA GLY A 368 -5.61 -8.18 16.49
C GLY A 368 -4.52 -9.01 15.79
N ASP A 369 -3.26 -8.77 16.14
CA ASP A 369 -2.12 -9.29 15.38
C ASP A 369 -0.92 -9.67 16.26
N ALA A 370 0.13 -10.19 15.62
CA ALA A 370 1.39 -10.47 16.31
C ALA A 370 2.62 -10.17 15.45
N THR A 371 3.70 -9.75 16.09
CA THR A 371 5.03 -9.68 15.46
C THR A 371 6.06 -10.42 16.29
N VAL A 372 7.16 -10.83 15.68
CA VAL A 372 8.22 -11.59 16.37
C VAL A 372 9.57 -10.91 16.23
N GLN A 373 10.30 -10.82 17.33
CA GLN A 373 11.69 -10.39 17.35
C GLN A 373 12.52 -11.34 18.21
N GLY A 374 13.31 -12.19 17.56
CA GLY A 374 14.06 -13.26 18.24
C GLY A 374 13.12 -14.21 18.98
N ARG A 375 13.26 -14.29 20.32
CA ARG A 375 12.44 -15.13 21.19
C ARG A 375 11.19 -14.44 21.74
N LYS A 376 10.89 -13.22 21.31
CA LYS A 376 9.77 -12.42 21.81
C LYS A 376 8.68 -12.34 20.76
N ILE A 377 7.46 -12.65 21.18
CA ILE A 377 6.23 -12.39 20.42
C ILE A 377 5.59 -11.15 21.03
N SER A 378 5.32 -10.12 20.23
CA SER A 378 4.48 -9.00 20.62
C SER A 378 3.06 -9.29 20.14
N LEU A 379 2.15 -9.57 21.07
CA LEU A 379 0.72 -9.65 20.78
C LEU A 379 0.16 -8.22 20.74
N LEU A 380 -0.40 -7.84 19.60
CA LEU A 380 -0.86 -6.49 19.26
C LEU A 380 -2.38 -6.46 19.31
N VAL A 381 -2.92 -6.03 20.45
CA VAL A 381 -4.35 -6.17 20.75
C VAL A 381 -5.11 -4.92 20.27
N TYR A 382 -5.71 -5.02 19.08
CA TYR A 382 -6.52 -3.97 18.47
C TYR A 382 -7.91 -3.87 19.11
N HIS A 383 -8.47 -5.00 19.51
CA HIS A 383 -9.78 -5.10 20.15
C HIS A 383 -9.61 -5.74 21.51
N TRP A 384 -9.58 -4.90 22.55
CA TRP A 384 -9.32 -5.34 23.92
C TRP A 384 -10.54 -6.04 24.53
N PRO A 385 -10.43 -7.31 24.98
CA PRO A 385 -11.53 -8.01 25.62
C PRO A 385 -11.88 -7.39 26.98
N THR A 386 -13.17 -7.16 27.23
CA THR A 386 -13.66 -6.58 28.50
C THR A 386 -13.94 -7.63 29.58
N ASN A 387 -13.97 -8.92 29.20
CA ASN A 387 -14.19 -10.05 30.11
C ASN A 387 -12.95 -10.44 30.94
N GLY A 388 -11.85 -9.69 30.82
CA GLY A 388 -10.60 -9.91 31.56
C GLY A 388 -9.74 -11.08 31.05
N LYS A 389 -10.03 -11.61 29.85
CA LYS A 389 -9.30 -12.74 29.28
C LYS A 389 -8.94 -12.50 27.82
N LEU A 390 -7.70 -12.78 27.44
CA LEU A 390 -7.26 -12.88 26.04
C LEU A 390 -7.05 -14.35 25.69
N PHE A 391 -7.68 -14.81 24.62
CA PHE A 391 -7.54 -16.17 24.10
C PHE A 391 -6.58 -16.19 22.90
N VAL A 392 -5.51 -16.98 22.99
CA VAL A 392 -4.48 -17.07 21.95
C VAL A 392 -4.42 -18.51 21.44
N PRO A 393 -4.86 -18.79 20.20
CA PRO A 393 -4.86 -20.14 19.66
C PRO A 393 -3.45 -20.61 19.30
N GLY A 394 -3.19 -21.90 19.42
CA GLY A 394 -2.01 -22.59 18.89
C GLY A 394 -0.69 -22.37 19.63
N LEU A 395 -0.65 -21.55 20.69
CA LEU A 395 0.56 -21.25 21.47
C LEU A 395 0.48 -21.83 22.88
N THR A 396 0.93 -23.07 23.10
CA THR A 396 0.81 -23.72 24.43
C THR A 396 2.12 -24.23 25.01
N LYS A 397 3.23 -24.16 24.28
CA LYS A 397 4.52 -24.73 24.68
C LYS A 397 5.64 -23.69 24.63
N GLY A 398 6.66 -23.88 25.45
CA GLY A 398 7.88 -23.06 25.43
C GLY A 398 7.71 -21.62 25.92
N ILE A 399 6.60 -21.28 26.58
CA ILE A 399 6.36 -19.96 27.18
C ILE A 399 7.20 -19.84 28.46
N THR A 400 8.06 -18.81 28.52
CA THR A 400 8.87 -18.50 29.70
C THR A 400 8.19 -17.43 30.56
N SER A 401 7.60 -16.41 29.94
CA SER A 401 6.85 -15.38 30.64
C SER A 401 5.88 -14.66 29.72
N ILE A 402 4.79 -14.13 30.28
CA ILE A 402 3.85 -13.25 29.59
C ILE A 402 3.79 -11.94 30.39
N ASN A 403 4.02 -10.82 29.72
CA ASN A 403 4.07 -9.51 30.34
C ASN A 403 3.21 -8.51 29.56
N LEU A 404 2.35 -7.81 30.26
CA LEU A 404 1.70 -6.61 29.75
C LEU A 404 2.74 -5.49 29.68
N LEU A 405 2.92 -4.89 28.50
CA LEU A 405 3.79 -3.75 28.34
C LEU A 405 3.00 -2.47 28.57
N ASN A 406 3.54 -1.58 29.39
CA ASN A 406 3.04 -0.23 29.64
C ASN A 406 4.17 0.77 29.41
N ALA A 407 3.86 2.07 29.39
CA ALA A 407 4.87 3.13 29.29
C ALA A 407 5.95 3.04 30.39
N ASP A 408 5.55 2.65 31.61
CA ASP A 408 6.41 2.64 32.80
C ASP A 408 7.08 1.28 33.08
N GLY A 409 6.90 0.29 32.20
CA GLY A 409 7.56 -1.02 32.34
C GLY A 409 6.67 -2.21 32.01
N LYS A 410 6.94 -3.33 32.69
CA LYS A 410 6.34 -4.64 32.40
C LYS A 410 5.60 -5.18 33.61
N LYS A 411 4.35 -5.61 33.42
CA LYS A 411 3.57 -6.32 34.44
C LYS A 411 3.38 -7.77 34.03
N LYS A 412 3.91 -8.70 34.83
CA LYS A 412 3.73 -10.14 34.61
C LYS A 412 2.24 -10.51 34.70
N LEU A 413 1.75 -11.25 33.71
CA LEU A 413 0.37 -11.73 33.65
C LEU A 413 0.31 -13.20 34.06
N LYS A 414 -0.82 -13.57 34.68
CA LYS A 414 -1.16 -14.98 34.90
C LYS A 414 -1.76 -15.55 33.63
N TYR A 415 -1.48 -16.81 33.36
CA TYR A 415 -2.01 -17.51 32.20
C TYR A 415 -2.20 -18.99 32.51
N THR A 416 -3.05 -19.63 31.72
CA THR A 416 -3.26 -21.08 31.68
C THR A 416 -3.25 -21.53 30.24
N THR A 417 -3.05 -22.83 30.02
CA THR A 417 -3.19 -23.45 28.71
C THR A 417 -4.31 -24.49 28.78
N ASP A 418 -5.26 -24.43 27.87
CA ASP A 418 -6.36 -25.37 27.75
C ASP A 418 -6.41 -25.95 26.34
N GLY A 419 -6.15 -27.25 26.20
CA GLY A 419 -5.98 -27.91 24.91
C GLY A 419 -4.93 -27.22 24.04
N LYS A 420 -5.39 -26.54 22.98
CA LYS A 420 -4.54 -25.81 22.01
C LYS A 420 -4.54 -24.30 22.23
N TRP A 421 -5.16 -23.81 23.29
CA TRP A 421 -5.31 -22.39 23.56
C TRP A 421 -4.50 -21.95 24.77
N LEU A 422 -4.01 -20.72 24.70
CA LEU A 422 -3.44 -19.98 25.82
C LEU A 422 -4.47 -18.94 26.27
N GLU A 423 -4.87 -19.01 27.53
CA GLU A 423 -5.74 -18.03 28.18
C GLU A 423 -4.87 -17.12 29.05
N ILE A 424 -4.87 -15.81 28.77
CA ILE A 424 -4.11 -14.81 29.51
C ILE A 424 -5.08 -13.95 30.30
N ASN A 425 -4.86 -13.83 31.61
CA ASN A 425 -5.61 -12.90 32.44
C ASN A 425 -5.12 -11.48 32.18
N ILE A 426 -6.02 -10.61 31.73
CA ILE A 426 -5.76 -9.21 31.37
C ILE A 426 -6.64 -8.28 32.21
N PRO A 427 -6.25 -7.00 32.42
CA PRO A 427 -7.17 -6.02 32.99
C PRO A 427 -8.39 -5.81 32.08
N SER A 428 -9.53 -5.44 32.65
CA SER A 428 -10.77 -5.17 31.89
C SER A 428 -10.72 -3.90 31.04
N ILE A 429 -9.77 -3.01 31.33
CA ILE A 429 -9.54 -1.76 30.59
C ILE A 429 -8.21 -1.89 29.84
N ALA A 430 -8.23 -1.53 28.56
CA ALA A 430 -7.04 -1.47 27.72
C ALA A 430 -6.01 -0.49 28.30
N PRO A 431 -4.76 -0.90 28.55
CA PRO A 431 -3.74 0.01 29.07
C PRO A 431 -3.33 1.11 28.08
N ASP A 432 -3.39 0.82 26.79
CA ASP A 432 -3.04 1.77 25.73
C ASP A 432 -4.26 2.04 24.83
N PRO A 433 -4.65 3.31 24.65
CA PRO A 433 -5.85 3.67 23.88
C PRO A 433 -5.71 3.45 22.36
N LEU A 434 -4.47 3.34 21.84
CA LEU A 434 -4.24 3.03 20.44
C LEU A 434 -4.24 1.51 20.23
N VAL A 435 -3.19 0.83 20.70
CA VAL A 435 -3.03 -0.62 20.63
C VAL A 435 -2.28 -1.10 21.87
N SER A 436 -2.83 -2.06 22.60
CA SER A 436 -2.14 -2.59 23.79
C SER A 436 -1.22 -3.76 23.40
N VAL A 437 -0.05 -3.86 24.05
CA VAL A 437 0.96 -4.87 23.71
C VAL A 437 1.18 -5.84 24.87
N ILE A 438 1.08 -7.13 24.58
CA ILE A 438 1.48 -8.20 25.50
C ILE A 438 2.70 -8.90 24.92
N GLU A 439 3.82 -8.88 25.65
CA GLU A 439 5.04 -9.59 25.29
C GLU A 439 4.97 -11.03 25.82
N VAL A 440 5.09 -12.00 24.92
CA VAL A 440 5.31 -13.41 25.25
C VAL A 440 6.77 -13.75 24.98
N VAL A 441 7.49 -14.17 26.02
CA VAL A 441 8.89 -14.57 25.93
C VAL A 441 8.96 -16.09 25.82
N MET A 442 9.65 -16.58 24.80
CA MET A 442 9.78 -17.99 24.48
C MET A 442 11.15 -18.55 24.89
N GLN A 443 11.19 -19.85 25.18
CA GLN A 443 12.44 -20.58 25.42
C GLN A 443 13.32 -20.63 24.16
N GLY A 444 12.70 -20.81 22.99
CA GLY A 444 13.34 -20.83 21.68
C GLY A 444 12.45 -20.21 20.60
N THR A 445 12.62 -20.64 19.35
CA THR A 445 11.75 -20.22 18.25
C THR A 445 10.30 -20.65 18.51
N PRO A 446 9.30 -19.75 18.41
CA PRO A 446 7.91 -20.11 18.60
C PRO A 446 7.47 -21.20 17.60
N VAL A 447 6.81 -22.24 18.10
CA VAL A 447 6.10 -23.23 17.28
C VAL A 447 4.61 -23.05 17.53
N ILE A 448 3.88 -22.71 16.47
CA ILE A 448 2.48 -22.30 16.52
C ILE A 448 1.64 -23.21 15.62
N ASP A 449 0.52 -23.70 16.15
CA ASP A 449 -0.54 -24.26 15.31
C ASP A 449 -1.28 -23.12 14.61
N LYS A 450 -1.21 -23.09 13.28
CA LYS A 450 -1.71 -22.00 12.44
C LYS A 450 -3.19 -22.12 12.07
N ARG A 451 -3.92 -23.11 12.61
CA ARG A 451 -5.35 -23.25 12.34
C ARG A 451 -6.11 -22.04 12.88
N LEU A 452 -7.13 -21.61 12.13
CA LEU A 452 -7.96 -20.47 12.52
C LEU A 452 -8.70 -20.79 13.81
N GLY A 453 -8.57 -19.94 14.82
CA GLY A 453 -9.29 -20.10 16.09
C GLY A 453 -10.57 -19.28 16.11
N VAL A 454 -11.69 -19.89 16.51
CA VAL A 454 -12.93 -19.17 16.84
C VAL A 454 -12.85 -18.72 18.29
N ASP A 455 -12.72 -17.41 18.50
CA ASP A 455 -12.64 -16.84 19.85
C ASP A 455 -13.94 -17.07 20.63
N PRO A 456 -13.89 -17.50 21.90
CA PRO A 456 -15.08 -17.81 22.69
C PRO A 456 -15.83 -16.57 23.19
N ALA A 457 -15.27 -15.38 23.05
CA ALA A 457 -15.79 -14.13 23.60
C ALA A 457 -15.93 -13.02 22.56
N MET A 458 -15.44 -13.24 21.34
CA MET A 458 -15.39 -12.22 20.29
C MET A 458 -15.87 -12.79 18.96
N GLU A 459 -16.44 -11.92 18.12
CA GLU A 459 -16.72 -12.26 16.74
C GLU A 459 -15.42 -12.66 16.04
N THR A 460 -15.46 -13.79 15.33
CA THR A 460 -14.35 -14.26 14.49
C THR A 460 -14.80 -14.26 13.04
N ILE A 461 -14.18 -13.40 12.24
CA ILE A 461 -14.34 -13.43 10.79
C ILE A 461 -13.50 -14.60 10.25
N LEU A 462 -14.10 -15.42 9.38
CA LEU A 462 -13.40 -16.47 8.63
C LEU A 462 -13.24 -16.01 7.17
N PRO A 463 -12.10 -15.40 6.79
CA PRO A 463 -11.90 -14.92 5.43
C PRO A 463 -11.82 -16.08 4.44
N VAL A 464 -12.44 -15.90 3.28
CA VAL A 464 -12.44 -16.92 2.21
C VAL A 464 -11.04 -17.28 1.72
N ASP A 465 -10.07 -16.40 1.95
CA ASP A 465 -8.63 -16.62 1.73
C ASP A 465 -8.15 -17.97 2.27
N PHE A 466 -8.66 -18.37 3.43
CA PHE A 466 -8.25 -19.55 4.18
C PHE A 466 -9.14 -20.78 3.96
N ALA A 467 -10.17 -20.66 3.12
CA ALA A 467 -11.05 -21.78 2.80
C ALA A 467 -10.46 -22.67 1.71
N GLU A 468 -10.66 -23.97 1.79
CA GLU A 468 -10.57 -24.85 0.62
C GLU A 468 -11.84 -24.70 -0.22
N VAL A 469 -11.71 -24.70 -1.54
CA VAL A 469 -12.83 -24.53 -2.47
C VAL A 469 -13.03 -25.77 -3.34
N GLU A 470 -14.29 -26.21 -3.46
CA GLU A 470 -14.72 -27.29 -4.35
C GLU A 470 -15.84 -26.77 -5.25
N GLY A 471 -15.76 -27.02 -6.57
CA GLY A 471 -16.80 -26.64 -7.52
C GLY A 471 -17.09 -25.14 -7.62
N CYS A 472 -16.17 -24.27 -7.21
CA CYS A 472 -16.28 -22.80 -7.26
C CYS A 472 -14.88 -22.16 -7.35
N HIS A 473 -14.80 -20.85 -7.59
CA HIS A 473 -13.52 -20.18 -7.85
C HIS A 473 -13.25 -19.02 -6.90
N LYS A 474 -12.09 -19.06 -6.22
CA LYS A 474 -11.52 -17.91 -5.50
C LYS A 474 -10.96 -16.89 -6.48
N THR A 475 -11.34 -15.63 -6.29
CA THR A 475 -10.92 -14.50 -7.13
C THR A 475 -10.63 -13.30 -6.26
N GLY A 476 -9.48 -12.66 -6.45
CA GLY A 476 -9.21 -11.33 -5.92
C GLY A 476 -9.99 -10.28 -6.72
N LYS A 477 -10.49 -9.26 -6.03
CA LYS A 477 -11.12 -8.10 -6.61
C LYS A 477 -10.58 -6.84 -5.94
N SER A 478 -10.26 -5.88 -6.79
CA SER A 478 -9.82 -4.55 -6.40
C SER A 478 -10.72 -3.54 -7.09
N TRP A 479 -11.17 -2.52 -6.37
CA TRP A 479 -11.93 -1.42 -6.95
C TRP A 479 -11.67 -0.14 -6.18
N MET A 480 -11.98 0.99 -6.81
CA MET A 480 -11.90 2.30 -6.20
C MET A 480 -13.28 2.68 -5.67
N GLU A 481 -13.38 3.08 -4.41
CA GLU A 481 -14.62 3.59 -3.82
C GLU A 481 -14.67 5.11 -3.91
N LYS A 482 -14.34 5.79 -2.80
CA LYS A 482 -14.36 7.25 -2.73
C LYS A 482 -13.05 7.80 -3.26
N PHE A 483 -13.15 8.69 -4.24
CA PHE A 483 -12.03 9.42 -4.83
C PHE A 483 -10.93 8.52 -5.39
N GLY A 484 -9.86 8.27 -4.65
CA GLY A 484 -8.74 7.40 -4.99
C GLY A 484 -8.58 6.19 -4.08
N GLU A 485 -9.52 5.95 -3.16
CA GLU A 485 -9.43 4.89 -2.17
C GLU A 485 -9.61 3.51 -2.82
N TRP A 486 -8.56 2.70 -2.79
CA TRP A 486 -8.58 1.32 -3.27
C TRP A 486 -9.02 0.35 -2.17
N LYS A 487 -10.00 -0.50 -2.51
CA LYS A 487 -10.44 -1.63 -1.69
C LYS A 487 -10.02 -2.95 -2.33
N HIS A 488 -9.72 -3.91 -1.47
CA HIS A 488 -9.30 -5.26 -1.84
C HIS A 488 -10.12 -6.30 -1.11
N VAL A 489 -10.64 -7.28 -1.86
CA VAL A 489 -11.33 -8.43 -1.29
C VAL A 489 -10.99 -9.69 -2.07
N VAL A 490 -10.91 -10.81 -1.36
CA VAL A 490 -11.00 -12.12 -1.99
C VAL A 490 -12.44 -12.56 -1.87
N GLN A 491 -13.03 -13.02 -2.97
CA GLN A 491 -14.38 -13.54 -3.02
C GLN A 491 -14.41 -14.89 -3.73
N VAL A 492 -15.43 -15.69 -3.44
CA VAL A 492 -15.71 -16.93 -4.17
C VAL A 492 -16.92 -16.75 -5.04
N GLY A 493 -16.74 -17.00 -6.35
CA GLY A 493 -17.78 -16.89 -7.36
C GLY A 493 -18.07 -18.21 -8.05
N GLN A 494 -19.05 -18.16 -8.96
CA GLN A 494 -19.49 -19.31 -9.78
C GLN A 494 -19.98 -20.50 -8.95
N TRP A 495 -20.80 -20.20 -7.94
CA TRP A 495 -21.44 -21.21 -7.11
C TRP A 495 -22.46 -22.04 -7.89
N THR A 496 -22.49 -23.32 -7.60
CA THR A 496 -23.48 -24.30 -8.02
C THR A 496 -24.04 -24.99 -6.77
N GLY A 497 -25.10 -25.80 -6.92
CA GLY A 497 -25.64 -26.58 -5.81
C GLY A 497 -24.68 -27.60 -5.19
N GLN A 498 -23.53 -27.87 -5.82
CA GLN A 498 -22.51 -28.78 -5.34
C GLN A 498 -21.24 -28.08 -4.82
N SER A 499 -21.18 -26.75 -4.94
CA SER A 499 -19.99 -25.99 -4.52
C SER A 499 -19.84 -25.99 -3.00
N LYS A 500 -18.59 -26.02 -2.52
CA LYS A 500 -18.29 -26.01 -1.09
C LYS A 500 -17.12 -25.09 -0.76
N LEU A 501 -17.24 -24.49 0.42
CA LEU A 501 -16.19 -23.80 1.15
C LEU A 501 -15.91 -24.58 2.43
N THR A 502 -14.70 -25.12 2.57
CA THR A 502 -14.30 -25.88 3.75
C THR A 502 -13.26 -25.11 4.56
N TYR A 503 -13.47 -25.00 5.87
CA TYR A 503 -12.54 -24.38 6.79
C TYR A 503 -12.07 -25.39 7.83
N ALA A 504 -10.77 -25.44 8.08
CA ALA A 504 -10.20 -26.11 9.24
C ALA A 504 -10.05 -25.10 10.38
N ILE A 505 -10.97 -25.16 11.36
CA ILE A 505 -11.01 -24.25 12.51
C ILE A 505 -10.77 -25.00 13.84
N ASP A 506 -10.35 -24.26 14.85
CA ASP A 506 -10.21 -24.72 16.23
C ASP A 506 -11.22 -23.97 17.11
N ILE A 507 -11.96 -24.72 17.93
CA ILE A 507 -13.01 -24.18 18.81
C ILE A 507 -12.65 -24.54 20.24
N VAL A 508 -12.45 -23.53 21.10
CA VAL A 508 -12.02 -23.76 22.50
C VAL A 508 -13.14 -24.29 23.39
N LYS A 509 -14.38 -23.84 23.19
CA LYS A 509 -15.53 -24.26 24.01
C LYS A 509 -16.61 -24.88 23.14
N PRO A 510 -17.08 -26.11 23.43
CA PRO A 510 -18.28 -26.61 22.78
C PRO A 510 -19.46 -25.71 23.13
N GLY A 511 -20.34 -25.46 22.16
CA GLY A 511 -21.48 -24.56 22.36
C GLY A 511 -22.24 -24.29 21.08
N TYR A 512 -23.21 -23.40 21.19
CA TYR A 512 -23.97 -22.89 20.05
C TYR A 512 -23.29 -21.65 19.49
N TYR A 513 -23.01 -21.67 18.20
CA TYR A 513 -22.38 -20.56 17.48
C TYR A 513 -23.38 -20.02 16.46
N GLN A 514 -23.53 -18.71 16.44
CA GLN A 514 -24.24 -18.03 15.36
C GLN A 514 -23.27 -17.83 14.20
N VAL A 515 -23.67 -18.26 13.01
CA VAL A 515 -22.88 -18.10 11.78
C VAL A 515 -23.63 -17.15 10.86
N ALA A 516 -22.95 -16.09 10.44
CA ALA A 516 -23.40 -15.18 9.40
C ALA A 516 -22.54 -15.38 8.15
N LEU A 517 -23.18 -15.31 6.98
CA LEU A 517 -22.50 -15.37 5.69
C LEU A 517 -22.95 -14.16 4.87
N ASN A 518 -21.98 -13.41 4.34
CA ASN A 518 -22.22 -12.39 3.34
C ASN A 518 -22.14 -13.01 1.95
N TYR A 519 -23.25 -12.99 1.21
CA TYR A 519 -23.35 -13.61 -0.11
C TYR A 519 -24.34 -12.84 -1.00
N THR A 520 -24.18 -12.98 -2.31
CA THR A 520 -25.09 -12.44 -3.32
C THR A 520 -25.32 -13.49 -4.41
N GLY A 521 -26.47 -13.47 -5.06
CA GLY A 521 -26.78 -14.38 -6.16
C GLY A 521 -28.14 -14.08 -6.81
N GLN A 522 -28.45 -14.79 -7.89
CA GLN A 522 -29.69 -14.62 -8.63
C GLN A 522 -30.74 -15.65 -8.19
N GLY A 523 -31.98 -15.21 -7.96
CA GLY A 523 -33.09 -16.07 -7.53
C GLY A 523 -33.08 -16.36 -6.03
N ARG A 524 -33.76 -17.45 -5.62
CA ARG A 524 -33.80 -17.85 -4.21
C ARG A 524 -32.54 -18.62 -3.84
N VAL A 525 -31.55 -17.92 -3.30
CA VAL A 525 -30.28 -18.51 -2.89
C VAL A 525 -30.31 -18.85 -1.39
N GLY A 526 -30.04 -20.11 -1.08
CA GLY A 526 -29.81 -20.62 0.27
C GLY A 526 -28.37 -21.13 0.44
N TRP A 527 -27.92 -21.23 1.69
CA TRP A 527 -26.66 -21.85 2.07
C TRP A 527 -26.89 -22.86 3.19
N LYS A 528 -26.08 -23.91 3.16
CA LYS A 528 -26.04 -24.98 4.15
C LYS A 528 -24.64 -24.98 4.78
N LEU A 529 -24.59 -25.10 6.10
CA LEU A 529 -23.39 -25.37 6.86
C LEU A 529 -23.46 -26.80 7.38
N GLU A 530 -22.36 -27.52 7.24
CA GLU A 530 -22.18 -28.86 7.76
C GLU A 530 -20.87 -28.91 8.55
N ASN A 531 -20.91 -29.48 9.75
CA ASN A 531 -19.70 -29.68 10.55
C ASN A 531 -19.19 -31.13 10.42
N SER A 532 -17.98 -31.39 10.93
CA SER A 532 -17.35 -32.72 10.88
C SER A 532 -18.10 -33.81 11.65
N ALA A 533 -19.07 -33.45 12.49
CA ALA A 533 -19.94 -34.38 13.22
C ALA A 533 -21.27 -34.64 12.47
N GLY A 534 -21.43 -34.10 11.26
CA GLY A 534 -22.65 -34.26 10.44
C GLY A 534 -23.82 -33.38 10.86
N ALA A 535 -23.62 -32.44 11.81
CA ALA A 535 -24.66 -31.48 12.15
C ALA A 535 -24.83 -30.46 11.03
N ILE A 536 -26.09 -30.15 10.70
CA ILE A 536 -26.46 -29.30 9.59
C ILE A 536 -27.21 -28.07 10.09
N GLY A 537 -26.76 -26.89 9.66
CA GLY A 537 -27.51 -25.64 9.73
C GLY A 537 -27.82 -25.15 8.32
N GLN A 538 -28.96 -24.50 8.11
CA GLN A 538 -29.31 -23.88 6.84
C GLN A 538 -30.03 -22.57 7.08
N ASN A 539 -29.84 -21.61 6.19
CA ASN A 539 -30.64 -20.39 6.24
C ASN A 539 -32.08 -20.69 5.79
N GLN A 540 -33.06 -20.03 6.41
CA GLN A 540 -34.47 -20.21 6.07
C GLN A 540 -35.01 -19.11 5.13
N HIS A 541 -34.18 -18.14 4.77
CA HIS A 541 -34.55 -16.99 3.93
C HIS A 541 -33.76 -17.01 2.63
N ALA A 542 -34.45 -16.85 1.51
CA ALA A 542 -33.81 -16.61 0.22
C ALA A 542 -33.03 -15.29 0.25
N ALA A 543 -31.87 -15.24 -0.40
CA ALA A 543 -31.21 -13.96 -0.67
C ALA A 543 -32.16 -13.04 -1.44
N ALA A 544 -32.39 -11.83 -0.93
CA ALA A 544 -33.06 -10.78 -1.68
C ALA A 544 -31.99 -9.98 -2.41
N SER A 545 -32.06 -9.94 -3.75
CA SER A 545 -31.21 -9.07 -4.59
C SER A 545 -31.43 -7.56 -4.33
N ALA A 546 -32.40 -7.21 -3.48
CA ALA A 546 -32.72 -5.84 -3.07
C ALA A 546 -31.87 -5.35 -1.88
N SER A 547 -31.09 -6.23 -1.24
CA SER A 547 -30.23 -5.88 -0.11
C SER A 547 -28.81 -5.60 -0.58
N ASN A 548 -28.56 -4.40 -1.08
CA ASN A 548 -27.18 -3.91 -1.14
C ASN A 548 -26.71 -3.65 0.28
N TRP A 549 -25.92 -4.55 0.84
CA TRP A 549 -25.13 -4.23 2.02
C TRP A 549 -23.94 -3.40 1.54
N TYR A 550 -23.95 -2.11 1.87
CA TYR A 550 -22.76 -1.26 1.80
C TYR A 550 -22.05 -1.38 3.16
N PRO A 551 -20.83 -1.96 3.22
CA PRO A 551 -19.98 -1.90 4.41
C PRO A 551 -19.72 -0.47 4.88
#